data_AF-A0A4Q7D1Y6-F1
#
_entry.id   AF-A0A4Q7D1Y6-F1
#
_cell.length_a   1.000
_cell.length_b   1.000
_cell.length_c   1.000
_cell.angle_alpha   90.00
_cell.angle_beta   90.00
_cell.angle_gamma   90.00
#
_symmetry.space_group_name_H-M   'P 1'
#
loop_
_entity.id
_entity.type
_entity.pdbx_description
1 polymer ?
#
loop_
_entity_poly.entity_id
_entity_poly.type
_entity_poly.pdbx_seq_one_letter_code
_entity_poly.pdbx_strand_id
1 'polypeptide(L)'
;MTALGFYGKLASRGDFVSRALPQSFIGPWDSWLAAGLLASQNSLGGDWLNAYLVSPLWRFVLAPGVCGPDAAAGVVMPSIDRVGRYFPLAVVVLLDHDTNPASLVGGPDAWFEQAEELLLSTLDSGATFESFNTGLDALGVPASEPRAVDSRFAGLQRVAATEPHGRMTALAEQACEGASLWWGRGSQRISPGLLRCQGLPAASDFAQFLLGQEGVV
;
A
#
# COMPACT_ATOMS: atom_id res chain seq x y z
N MET A 1 4.18 -5.02 -17.61
CA MET A 1 4.44 -6.34 -17.02
C MET A 1 4.29 -6.19 -15.52
N THR A 2 3.46 -7.01 -14.88
CA THR A 2 3.29 -7.00 -13.43
C THR A 2 4.62 -7.33 -12.74
N ALA A 3 5.04 -6.52 -11.77
CA ALA A 3 6.33 -6.66 -11.09
C ALA A 3 6.17 -6.60 -9.56
N LEU A 4 6.62 -7.65 -8.87
CA LEU A 4 6.67 -7.72 -7.41
C LEU A 4 8.03 -7.30 -6.89
N GLY A 5 8.04 -6.37 -5.94
CA GLY A 5 9.23 -5.82 -5.34
C GLY A 5 9.02 -5.35 -3.91
N PHE A 6 10.04 -4.68 -3.38
CA PHE A 6 9.96 -4.03 -2.07
C PHE A 6 10.81 -2.76 -2.05
N TYR A 7 10.50 -1.88 -1.12
CA TYR A 7 11.30 -0.70 -0.81
C TYR A 7 11.18 -0.33 0.67
N GLY A 8 12.28 0.09 1.29
CA GLY A 8 12.27 0.66 2.64
C GLY A 8 13.48 0.29 3.48
N LYS A 9 13.29 0.21 4.81
CA LYS A 9 14.33 -0.19 5.76
C LYS A 9 14.03 -1.54 6.40
N LEU A 10 15.10 -2.26 6.70
CA LEU A 10 15.07 -3.60 7.24
C LEU A 10 16.06 -3.71 8.40
N ALA A 11 15.67 -4.34 9.51
CA ALA A 11 16.50 -4.42 10.72
C ALA A 11 17.87 -5.09 10.48
N SER A 12 17.97 -5.99 9.49
CA SER A 12 19.21 -6.67 9.13
C SER A 12 20.14 -5.87 8.22
N ARG A 13 19.71 -4.70 7.72
CA ARG A 13 20.46 -3.88 6.75
C ARG A 13 20.71 -2.48 7.28
N GLY A 14 21.87 -1.91 6.93
CA GLY A 14 22.28 -0.60 7.41
C GLY A 14 21.61 0.56 6.66
N ASP A 15 21.26 0.37 5.40
CA ASP A 15 20.72 1.39 4.49
C ASP A 15 19.40 0.93 3.86
N PHE A 16 18.82 1.80 3.02
CA PHE A 16 17.64 1.46 2.24
C PHE A 16 17.87 0.24 1.36
N VAL A 17 16.85 -0.60 1.27
CA VAL A 17 16.82 -1.77 0.40
C VAL A 17 15.73 -1.59 -0.64
N SER A 18 15.99 -2.07 -1.86
CA SER A 18 15.05 -2.03 -2.96
C SER A 18 15.26 -3.22 -3.89
N ARG A 19 14.18 -3.76 -4.43
CA ARG A 19 14.22 -4.80 -5.47
C ARG A 19 13.03 -4.65 -6.41
N ALA A 20 13.30 -4.79 -7.72
CA ALA A 20 12.29 -4.88 -8.79
C ALA A 20 11.29 -3.72 -8.90
N LEU A 21 11.52 -2.59 -8.22
CA LEU A 21 10.71 -1.38 -8.33
C LEU A 21 11.46 -0.30 -9.13
N PRO A 22 10.81 0.33 -10.13
CA PRO A 22 11.39 1.41 -10.90
C PRO A 22 11.43 2.71 -10.09
N GLN A 23 12.35 3.62 -10.48
CA GLN A 23 12.45 4.95 -9.86
C GLN A 23 11.20 5.81 -10.03
N SER A 24 10.40 5.56 -11.08
CA SER A 24 9.11 6.21 -11.31
C SER A 24 8.10 5.93 -10.18
N PHE A 25 8.23 4.80 -9.48
CA PHE A 25 7.45 4.49 -8.29
C PHE A 25 8.21 4.91 -7.01
N ILE A 26 9.48 4.53 -6.88
CA ILE A 26 10.27 4.75 -5.65
C ILE A 26 10.36 6.24 -5.30
N GLY A 27 10.62 7.12 -6.28
CA GLY A 27 10.79 8.56 -6.04
C GLY A 27 9.59 9.22 -5.33
N PRO A 28 8.38 9.19 -5.90
CA PRO A 28 7.20 9.74 -5.24
C PRO A 28 6.82 8.99 -3.95
N TRP A 29 7.00 7.67 -3.90
CA TRP A 29 6.71 6.86 -2.71
C TRP A 29 7.60 7.24 -1.51
N ASP A 30 8.90 7.30 -1.72
CA ASP A 30 9.88 7.71 -0.71
C ASP A 30 9.63 9.14 -0.22
N SER A 31 9.42 10.07 -1.18
CA SER A 31 9.17 11.48 -0.87
C SER A 31 7.91 11.64 0.00
N TRP A 32 6.84 10.92 -0.33
CA TRP A 32 5.59 10.93 0.43
C TRP A 32 5.78 10.36 1.84
N LEU A 33 6.42 9.19 1.97
CA LEU A 33 6.70 8.58 3.27
C LEU A 33 7.58 9.48 4.14
N ALA A 34 8.67 10.03 3.59
CA ALA A 34 9.58 10.92 4.31
C ALA A 34 8.86 12.19 4.79
N ALA A 35 8.02 12.80 3.95
CA ALA A 35 7.23 13.97 4.32
C ALA A 35 6.20 13.64 5.42
N GLY A 36 5.51 12.49 5.30
CA GLY A 36 4.54 12.03 6.31
C GLY A 36 5.17 11.68 7.65
N LEU A 37 6.34 11.02 7.65
CA LEU A 37 7.10 10.75 8.87
C LEU A 37 7.53 12.06 9.55
N LEU A 38 8.08 13.02 8.80
CA LEU A 38 8.48 14.31 9.35
C LEU A 38 7.28 15.08 9.93
N ALA A 39 6.17 15.15 9.20
CA ALA A 39 4.97 15.83 9.65
C ALA A 39 4.36 15.18 10.90
N SER A 40 4.30 13.84 10.93
CA SER A 40 3.80 13.11 12.11
C SER A 40 4.73 13.24 13.32
N GLN A 41 6.05 13.27 13.13
CA GLN A 41 7.01 13.56 14.21
C GLN A 41 6.79 14.93 14.81
N ASN A 42 6.61 15.95 13.97
CA ASN A 42 6.35 17.31 14.42
C ASN A 42 5.01 17.44 15.16
N SER A 43 3.98 16.73 14.70
CA SER A 43 2.64 16.76 15.29
C SER A 43 2.57 16.00 16.62
N LEU A 44 3.17 14.81 16.70
CA LEU A 44 3.06 13.91 17.86
C LEU A 44 4.15 14.11 18.91
N GLY A 45 5.26 14.78 18.55
CA GLY A 45 6.36 15.06 19.46
C GLY A 45 6.87 13.79 20.17
N GLY A 46 6.92 13.82 21.50
CA GLY A 46 7.41 12.71 22.32
C GLY A 46 6.58 11.41 22.20
N ASP A 47 5.33 11.50 21.79
CA ASP A 47 4.44 10.34 21.63
C ASP A 47 4.61 9.64 20.28
N TRP A 48 5.35 10.25 19.35
CA TRP A 48 5.49 9.75 17.98
C TRP A 48 6.05 8.32 17.93
N LEU A 49 7.09 8.03 18.70
CA LEU A 49 7.75 6.73 18.64
C LEU A 49 6.79 5.61 19.05
N ASN A 50 6.04 5.83 20.14
CA ASN A 50 5.03 4.88 20.60
C ASN A 50 3.87 4.75 19.59
N ALA A 51 3.49 5.84 18.91
CA ALA A 51 2.51 5.79 17.82
C ALA A 51 3.00 4.94 16.65
N TYR A 52 4.22 5.18 16.18
CA TYR A 52 4.82 4.50 15.05
C TYR A 52 4.98 2.99 15.30
N LEU A 53 5.56 2.59 16.44
CA LEU A 53 5.90 1.20 16.73
C LEU A 53 4.70 0.25 16.87
N VAL A 54 3.51 0.77 17.18
CA VAL A 54 2.28 -0.05 17.33
C VAL A 54 1.22 0.32 16.29
N SER A 55 1.59 1.09 15.27
CA SER A 55 0.71 1.39 14.15
C SER A 55 0.50 0.14 13.28
N PRO A 56 -0.66 0.00 12.64
CA PRO A 56 -1.00 -1.23 11.93
C PRO A 56 -0.18 -1.39 10.65
N LEU A 57 -0.18 -2.61 10.13
CA LEU A 57 0.17 -2.85 8.73
C LEU A 57 -0.98 -2.34 7.87
N TRP A 58 -0.65 -1.60 6.82
CA TRP A 58 -1.62 -1.07 5.86
C TRP A 58 -1.47 -1.79 4.53
N ARG A 59 -2.52 -2.50 4.14
CA ARG A 59 -2.75 -2.95 2.77
C ARG A 59 -3.16 -1.73 1.94
N PHE A 60 -2.76 -1.70 0.68
CA PHE A 60 -3.09 -0.58 -0.18
C PHE A 60 -3.29 -0.96 -1.64
N VAL A 61 -4.04 -0.09 -2.33
CA VAL A 61 -4.14 -0.01 -3.79
C VAL A 61 -4.02 1.46 -4.18
N LEU A 62 -3.13 1.76 -5.12
CA LEU A 62 -2.89 3.08 -5.70
C LEU A 62 -3.28 3.04 -7.17
N ALA A 63 -4.11 3.98 -7.60
CA ALA A 63 -4.47 4.11 -9.00
C ALA A 63 -3.28 4.54 -9.86
N PRO A 64 -3.32 4.28 -11.19
CA PRO A 64 -2.35 4.84 -12.12
C PRO A 64 -2.25 6.36 -11.97
N GLY A 65 -1.03 6.88 -11.94
CA GLY A 65 -0.76 8.32 -11.77
C GLY A 65 -0.70 8.80 -10.33
N VAL A 66 -1.11 8.00 -9.33
CA VAL A 66 -1.09 8.39 -7.91
C VAL A 66 0.32 8.32 -7.33
N CYS A 67 1.08 7.28 -7.66
CA CYS A 67 2.44 7.08 -7.17
C CYS A 67 3.34 6.53 -8.29
N GLY A 68 3.40 7.25 -9.39
CA GLY A 68 4.00 6.79 -10.65
C GLY A 68 2.94 6.44 -11.70
N PRO A 69 3.36 6.04 -12.91
CA PRO A 69 2.45 5.83 -14.03
C PRO A 69 1.56 4.59 -13.86
N ASP A 70 2.08 3.54 -13.25
CA ASP A 70 1.38 2.25 -13.09
C ASP A 70 0.52 2.24 -11.82
N ALA A 71 -0.54 1.43 -11.84
CA ALA A 71 -1.23 1.09 -10.60
C ALA A 71 -0.31 0.24 -9.71
N ALA A 72 -0.46 0.37 -8.39
CA ALA A 72 0.31 -0.40 -7.43
C ALA A 72 -0.60 -0.97 -6.36
N ALA A 73 -0.29 -2.15 -5.85
CA ALA A 73 -0.91 -2.72 -4.66
C ALA A 73 0.16 -3.26 -3.74
N GLY A 74 -0.13 -3.44 -2.45
CA GLY A 74 0.87 -3.95 -1.54
C GLY A 74 0.50 -3.84 -0.08
N VAL A 75 1.52 -4.03 0.76
CA VAL A 75 1.44 -3.87 2.21
C VAL A 75 2.63 -3.03 2.67
N VAL A 76 2.38 -2.07 3.55
CA VAL A 76 3.41 -1.27 4.21
C VAL A 76 3.36 -1.48 5.72
N MET A 77 4.53 -1.63 6.33
CA MET A 77 4.71 -1.87 7.76
C MET A 77 5.70 -0.84 8.34
N PRO A 78 5.44 -0.31 9.55
CA PRO A 78 6.46 0.41 10.31
C PRO A 78 7.72 -0.44 10.49
N SER A 79 8.88 0.11 10.11
CA SER A 79 10.15 -0.61 10.17
C SER A 79 11.31 0.29 10.61
N ILE A 80 12.48 -0.32 10.77
CA ILE A 80 13.73 0.27 11.26
C ILE A 80 14.92 -0.36 10.52
N ASP A 81 16.02 0.37 10.39
CA ASP A 81 17.29 -0.23 9.96
C ASP A 81 18.17 -0.71 11.13
N ARG A 82 19.27 -1.39 10.78
CA ARG A 82 20.23 -1.95 11.75
C ARG A 82 20.88 -0.91 12.67
N VAL A 83 20.88 0.37 12.28
CA VAL A 83 21.49 1.46 13.06
C VAL A 83 20.46 2.30 13.81
N GLY A 84 19.18 1.89 13.79
CA GLY A 84 18.12 2.49 14.60
C GLY A 84 17.35 3.64 13.94
N ARG A 85 17.46 3.81 12.61
CA ARG A 85 16.72 4.87 11.89
C ARG A 85 15.39 4.31 11.39
N TYR A 86 14.29 4.94 11.77
CA TYR A 86 12.93 4.54 11.41
C TYR A 86 12.57 4.94 9.98
N PHE A 87 12.06 3.98 9.21
CA PHE A 87 11.41 4.20 7.92
C PHE A 87 10.61 2.95 7.56
N PRO A 88 9.38 3.07 7.01
CA PRO A 88 8.56 1.92 6.67
C PRO A 88 9.20 0.94 5.67
N LEU A 89 8.80 -0.32 5.74
CA LEU A 89 9.10 -1.32 4.72
C LEU A 89 7.82 -1.66 3.97
N ALA A 90 7.86 -1.63 2.64
CA ALA A 90 6.72 -1.97 1.80
C ALA A 90 7.05 -3.12 0.85
N VAL A 91 6.14 -4.09 0.76
CA VAL A 91 6.05 -5.05 -0.35
C VAL A 91 5.04 -4.49 -1.34
N VAL A 92 5.43 -4.40 -2.62
CA VAL A 92 4.68 -3.69 -3.66
C VAL A 92 4.62 -4.56 -4.90
N VAL A 93 3.43 -4.70 -5.47
CA VAL A 93 3.24 -5.18 -6.84
C VAL A 93 2.81 -4.00 -7.72
N LEU A 94 3.57 -3.74 -8.78
CA LEU A 94 3.12 -2.88 -9.87
C LEU A 94 2.24 -3.70 -10.81
N LEU A 95 1.06 -3.20 -11.12
CA LEU A 95 0.04 -3.89 -11.89
C LEU A 95 0.14 -3.52 -13.37
N ASP A 96 -0.23 -4.47 -14.23
CA ASP A 96 -0.41 -4.20 -15.64
C ASP A 96 -1.57 -3.21 -15.89
N HIS A 97 -1.47 -2.43 -16.97
CA HIS A 97 -2.47 -1.40 -17.30
C HIS A 97 -3.91 -1.94 -17.50
N ASP A 98 -4.02 -3.22 -17.86
CA ASP A 98 -5.27 -3.94 -18.07
C ASP A 98 -5.80 -4.59 -16.79
N THR A 99 -5.15 -4.42 -15.65
CA THR A 99 -5.61 -4.95 -14.36
C THR A 99 -6.65 -4.03 -13.75
N ASN A 100 -7.75 -4.59 -13.25
CA ASN A 100 -8.72 -3.88 -12.42
C ASN A 100 -8.21 -3.77 -10.98
N PRO A 101 -7.84 -2.58 -10.47
CA PRO A 101 -7.34 -2.47 -9.10
C PRO A 101 -8.42 -2.79 -8.04
N ALA A 102 -9.70 -2.60 -8.36
CA ALA A 102 -10.80 -2.89 -7.44
C ALA A 102 -10.96 -4.38 -7.14
N SER A 103 -10.52 -5.26 -8.05
CA SER A 103 -10.56 -6.71 -7.81
C SER A 103 -9.62 -7.13 -6.68
N LEU A 104 -8.56 -6.34 -6.40
CA LEU A 104 -7.66 -6.59 -5.28
C LEU A 104 -8.24 -6.08 -3.96
N VAL A 105 -9.00 -5.00 -4.00
CA VAL A 105 -9.68 -4.44 -2.81
C VAL A 105 -10.83 -5.33 -2.35
N GLY A 106 -11.66 -5.80 -3.29
CA GLY A 106 -12.81 -6.66 -3.00
C GLY A 106 -12.53 -8.17 -3.11
N GLY A 107 -11.29 -8.55 -3.38
CA GLY A 107 -10.88 -9.93 -3.63
C GLY A 107 -10.46 -10.70 -2.38
N PRO A 108 -9.91 -11.92 -2.53
CA PRO A 108 -9.41 -12.71 -1.42
C PRO A 108 -8.23 -12.04 -0.70
N ASP A 109 -8.26 -12.05 0.62
CA ASP A 109 -7.20 -11.47 1.45
C ASP A 109 -5.88 -12.28 1.44
N ALA A 110 -5.91 -13.54 0.99
CA ALA A 110 -4.81 -14.51 1.17
C ALA A 110 -3.42 -13.99 0.74
N TRP A 111 -3.34 -13.25 -0.37
CA TRP A 111 -2.06 -12.68 -0.81
C TRP A 111 -1.58 -11.56 0.13
N PHE A 112 -2.48 -10.68 0.57
CA PHE A 112 -2.15 -9.62 1.51
C PHE A 112 -1.78 -10.18 2.88
N GLU A 113 -2.43 -11.25 3.32
CA GLU A 113 -2.08 -11.95 4.57
C GLU A 113 -0.68 -12.55 4.51
N GLN A 114 -0.32 -13.20 3.40
CA GLN A 114 1.04 -13.72 3.20
C GLN A 114 2.08 -12.58 3.09
N ALA A 115 1.74 -11.45 2.48
CA ALA A 115 2.60 -10.27 2.42
C ALA A 115 2.80 -9.64 3.82
N GLU A 116 1.76 -9.58 4.65
CA GLU A 116 1.84 -9.16 6.06
C GLU A 116 2.75 -10.09 6.86
N GLU A 117 2.57 -11.41 6.74
CA GLU A 117 3.41 -12.42 7.39
C GLU A 117 4.87 -12.29 6.97
N LEU A 118 5.14 -12.09 5.67
CA LEU A 118 6.47 -11.87 5.15
C LEU A 118 7.11 -10.60 5.75
N LEU A 119 6.38 -9.49 5.82
CA LEU A 119 6.87 -8.26 6.44
C LEU A 119 7.15 -8.46 7.94
N LEU A 120 6.24 -9.10 8.67
CA LEU A 120 6.40 -9.38 10.09
C LEU A 120 7.60 -10.29 10.37
N SER A 121 7.86 -11.28 9.51
CA SER A 121 9.02 -12.17 9.64
C SER A 121 10.36 -11.43 9.64
N THR A 122 10.41 -10.19 9.13
CA THR A 122 11.62 -9.37 9.12
C THR A 122 12.01 -8.79 10.48
N LEU A 123 11.09 -8.84 11.44
CA LEU A 123 11.28 -8.36 12.81
C LEU A 123 11.88 -9.44 13.73
N ASP A 124 11.91 -10.70 13.29
CA ASP A 124 12.44 -11.81 14.06
C ASP A 124 13.96 -11.69 14.26
N SER A 125 14.48 -12.11 15.42
CA SER A 125 15.91 -11.99 15.76
C SER A 125 16.86 -12.75 14.82
N GLY A 126 16.34 -13.72 14.06
CA GLY A 126 17.09 -14.49 13.06
C GLY A 126 16.82 -14.09 11.61
N ALA A 127 16.02 -13.05 11.37
CA ALA A 127 15.63 -12.63 10.04
C ALA A 127 16.84 -12.16 9.23
N THR A 128 16.99 -12.70 8.02
CA THR A 128 18.05 -12.29 7.09
C THR A 128 17.45 -11.62 5.87
N PHE A 129 18.26 -10.84 5.16
CA PHE A 129 17.82 -10.26 3.90
C PHE A 129 17.54 -11.35 2.87
N GLU A 130 18.32 -12.43 2.90
CA GLU A 130 18.24 -13.57 2.00
C GLU A 130 16.95 -14.39 2.23
N SER A 131 16.54 -14.59 3.49
CA SER A 131 15.26 -15.23 3.80
C SER A 131 14.07 -14.39 3.34
N PHE A 132 14.13 -13.06 3.53
CA PHE A 132 13.11 -12.14 3.04
C PHE A 132 12.99 -12.15 1.50
N ASN A 133 14.11 -12.17 0.79
CA ASN A 133 14.11 -12.29 -0.68
C ASN A 133 13.50 -13.61 -1.15
N THR A 134 13.87 -14.73 -0.50
CA THR A 134 13.29 -16.05 -0.77
C THR A 134 11.78 -16.06 -0.51
N GLY A 135 11.34 -15.45 0.59
CA GLY A 135 9.93 -15.31 0.92
C GLY A 135 9.15 -14.47 -0.09
N LEU A 136 9.76 -13.38 -0.60
CA LEU A 136 9.14 -12.57 -1.65
C LEU A 136 9.02 -13.34 -2.98
N ASP A 137 10.01 -14.17 -3.32
CA ASP A 137 9.95 -15.03 -4.51
C ASP A 137 8.83 -16.08 -4.40
N ALA A 138 8.58 -16.59 -3.19
CA ALA A 138 7.51 -17.55 -2.91
C ALA A 138 6.11 -16.93 -2.87
N LEU A 139 6.00 -15.65 -2.46
CA LEU A 139 4.72 -14.93 -2.37
C LEU A 139 4.02 -14.80 -3.74
N GLY A 140 4.79 -14.58 -4.81
CA GLY A 140 4.24 -14.36 -6.15
C GLY A 140 3.35 -13.12 -6.26
N VAL A 141 2.65 -12.97 -7.39
CA VAL A 141 1.74 -11.84 -7.66
C VAL A 141 0.30 -12.18 -7.24
N PRO A 142 -0.50 -11.23 -6.75
CA PRO A 142 -1.88 -11.49 -6.38
C PRO A 142 -2.72 -11.82 -7.62
N ALA A 143 -3.74 -12.65 -7.44
CA ALA A 143 -4.75 -12.86 -8.46
C ALA A 143 -5.56 -11.58 -8.65
N SER A 144 -5.74 -11.16 -9.90
CA SER A 144 -6.50 -9.95 -10.26
C SER A 144 -7.38 -10.20 -11.46
N GLU A 145 -8.46 -9.42 -11.57
CA GLU A 145 -9.34 -9.45 -12.75
C GLU A 145 -8.91 -8.40 -13.77
N PRO A 146 -9.21 -8.61 -15.06
CA PRO A 146 -8.99 -7.59 -16.07
C PRO A 146 -9.95 -6.41 -15.88
N ARG A 147 -9.48 -5.22 -16.24
CA ARG A 147 -10.25 -3.98 -16.36
C ARG A 147 -11.40 -4.19 -17.33
N ALA A 148 -12.56 -3.62 -16.99
CA ALA A 148 -13.70 -3.67 -17.88
C ALA A 148 -13.47 -2.77 -19.11
N VAL A 149 -13.87 -3.24 -20.29
CA VAL A 149 -13.83 -2.41 -21.50
C VAL A 149 -14.87 -1.31 -21.38
N ASP A 150 -14.40 -0.07 -21.43
CA ASP A 150 -15.23 1.12 -21.42
C ASP A 150 -15.06 1.97 -22.68
N SER A 151 -15.99 2.91 -22.85
CA SER A 151 -15.97 3.88 -23.94
C SER A 151 -16.63 5.17 -23.47
N ARG A 152 -16.20 6.31 -24.03
CA ARG A 152 -16.78 7.61 -23.73
C ARG A 152 -17.50 8.17 -24.96
N PHE A 153 -18.75 8.60 -24.78
CA PHE A 153 -19.53 9.25 -25.83
C PHE A 153 -20.50 10.27 -25.22
N ALA A 154 -20.62 11.46 -25.82
CA ALA A 154 -21.55 12.50 -25.35
C ALA A 154 -21.47 12.82 -23.84
N GLY A 155 -20.26 12.77 -23.25
CA GLY A 155 -20.06 12.97 -21.80
C GLY A 155 -20.46 11.77 -20.92
N LEU A 156 -20.97 10.69 -21.51
CA LEU A 156 -21.30 9.44 -20.84
C LEU A 156 -20.11 8.48 -20.92
N GLN A 157 -19.93 7.71 -19.85
CA GLN A 157 -19.08 6.52 -19.85
C GLN A 157 -19.97 5.29 -19.97
N ARG A 158 -19.64 4.40 -20.90
CA ARG A 158 -20.30 3.10 -21.06
C ARG A 158 -19.29 2.00 -20.80
N VAL A 159 -19.59 1.19 -19.79
CA VAL A 159 -18.90 -0.05 -19.49
C VAL A 159 -19.71 -1.22 -20.03
N ALA A 160 -19.05 -2.21 -20.63
CA ALA A 160 -19.71 -3.40 -21.17
C ALA A 160 -20.17 -4.40 -20.09
N ALA A 161 -20.93 -3.93 -19.09
CA ALA A 161 -21.40 -4.69 -17.94
C ALA A 161 -22.92 -4.93 -17.99
N THR A 162 -23.35 -6.11 -18.46
CA THR A 162 -24.78 -6.47 -18.60
C THR A 162 -25.37 -7.15 -17.36
N GLU A 163 -24.54 -7.80 -16.56
CA GLU A 163 -24.96 -8.51 -15.34
C GLU A 163 -24.88 -7.61 -14.10
N PRO A 164 -25.74 -7.82 -13.07
CA PRO A 164 -25.69 -7.05 -11.83
C PRO A 164 -24.32 -7.03 -11.17
N HIS A 165 -23.63 -8.18 -11.11
CA HIS A 165 -22.29 -8.28 -10.54
C HIS A 165 -21.27 -7.45 -11.35
N GLY A 166 -21.28 -7.57 -12.68
CA GLY A 166 -20.38 -6.78 -13.54
C GLY A 166 -20.60 -5.27 -13.41
N ARG A 167 -21.84 -4.81 -13.19
CA ARG A 167 -22.12 -3.39 -12.93
C ARG A 167 -21.53 -2.93 -11.59
N MET A 168 -21.57 -3.79 -10.57
CA MET A 168 -20.94 -3.48 -9.27
C MET A 168 -19.42 -3.41 -9.41
N THR A 169 -18.80 -4.36 -10.10
CA THR A 169 -17.36 -4.35 -10.39
C THR A 169 -16.94 -3.09 -11.14
N ALA A 170 -17.73 -2.66 -12.13
CA ALA A 170 -17.49 -1.41 -12.86
C ALA A 170 -17.55 -0.18 -11.93
N LEU A 171 -18.53 -0.10 -11.03
CA LEU A 171 -18.62 0.99 -10.05
C LEU A 171 -17.44 0.99 -9.07
N ALA A 172 -17.00 -0.19 -8.63
CA ALA A 172 -15.84 -0.33 -7.74
C ALA A 172 -14.54 0.10 -8.44
N GLU A 173 -14.38 -0.25 -9.72
CA GLU A 173 -13.25 0.20 -10.54
C GLU A 173 -13.23 1.73 -10.67
N GLN A 174 -14.39 2.35 -10.92
CA GLN A 174 -14.52 3.81 -10.95
C GLN A 174 -14.16 4.47 -9.62
N ALA A 175 -14.52 3.85 -8.49
CA ALA A 175 -14.16 4.37 -7.17
C ALA A 175 -12.63 4.43 -6.94
N CYS A 176 -11.86 3.61 -7.67
CA CYS A 176 -10.41 3.61 -7.60
C CYS A 176 -9.76 4.73 -8.44
N GLU A 177 -10.46 5.37 -9.38
CA GLU A 177 -9.84 6.35 -10.29
C GLU A 177 -9.17 7.52 -9.55
N GLY A 178 -7.87 7.72 -9.81
CA GLY A 178 -7.05 8.77 -9.21
C GLY A 178 -6.94 8.70 -7.69
N ALA A 179 -7.30 7.58 -7.07
CA ALA A 179 -7.39 7.43 -5.62
C ALA A 179 -6.32 6.47 -5.07
N SER A 180 -6.06 6.60 -3.77
CA SER A 180 -5.44 5.55 -2.96
C SER A 180 -6.48 4.98 -2.00
N LEU A 181 -6.45 3.66 -1.85
CA LEU A 181 -7.28 2.91 -0.92
C LEU A 181 -6.37 2.20 0.07
N TRP A 182 -6.76 2.22 1.35
CA TRP A 182 -5.97 1.67 2.45
C TRP A 182 -6.86 0.87 3.39
N TRP A 183 -6.46 -0.33 3.78
CA TRP A 183 -7.19 -1.15 4.72
C TRP A 183 -6.25 -2.09 5.49
N GLY A 184 -6.79 -2.86 6.42
CA GLY A 184 -6.02 -3.85 7.16
C GLY A 184 -6.78 -4.33 8.39
N ARG A 185 -6.08 -5.08 9.24
CA ARG A 185 -6.62 -5.63 10.49
C ARG A 185 -6.66 -4.62 11.64
N GLY A 186 -6.27 -3.37 11.39
CA GLY A 186 -6.21 -2.33 12.41
C GLY A 186 -5.15 -2.60 13.47
N SER A 187 -5.26 -1.90 14.59
CA SER A 187 -4.40 -2.03 15.76
C SER A 187 -5.23 -1.88 17.03
N GLN A 188 -4.59 -1.82 18.20
CA GLN A 188 -5.30 -1.50 19.45
C GLN A 188 -5.99 -0.13 19.42
N ARG A 189 -5.53 0.79 18.57
CA ARG A 189 -6.05 2.16 18.47
C ARG A 189 -6.86 2.43 17.20
N ILE A 190 -6.68 1.61 16.16
CA ILE A 190 -7.30 1.82 14.86
C ILE A 190 -8.21 0.63 14.57
N SER A 191 -9.52 0.87 14.41
CA SER A 191 -10.43 -0.18 14.01
C SER A 191 -10.17 -0.63 12.56
N PRO A 192 -10.37 -1.92 12.23
CA PRO A 192 -10.33 -2.38 10.85
C PRO A 192 -11.34 -1.62 9.98
N GLY A 193 -10.94 -1.23 8.78
CA GLY A 193 -11.79 -0.48 7.85
C GLY A 193 -11.11 -0.17 6.53
N LEU A 194 -11.87 0.41 5.61
CA LEU A 194 -11.40 0.88 4.30
C LEU A 194 -11.36 2.40 4.28
N LEU A 195 -10.18 2.96 4.04
CA LEU A 195 -9.95 4.37 3.83
C LEU A 195 -9.77 4.64 2.33
N ARG A 196 -10.30 5.77 1.85
CA ARG A 196 -10.11 6.25 0.47
C ARG A 196 -9.65 7.70 0.49
N CYS A 197 -8.59 8.01 -0.25
CA CYS A 197 -8.10 9.37 -0.46
C CYS A 197 -7.98 9.65 -1.96
N GLN A 198 -8.27 10.89 -2.40
CA GLN A 198 -7.93 11.31 -3.76
C GLN A 198 -6.42 11.59 -3.81
N GLY A 199 -5.69 10.89 -4.67
CA GLY A 199 -4.23 10.86 -4.63
C GLY A 199 -3.69 10.12 -3.39
N LEU A 200 -2.47 10.45 -2.98
CA LEU A 200 -1.90 10.00 -1.71
C LEU A 200 -2.40 10.89 -0.56
N PRO A 201 -2.54 10.35 0.67
CA PRO A 201 -2.85 11.15 1.85
C PRO A 201 -1.88 12.32 2.01
N ALA A 202 -2.39 13.51 2.37
CA ALA A 202 -1.53 14.65 2.62
C ALA A 202 -0.54 14.34 3.76
N ALA A 203 0.68 14.85 3.68
CA ALA A 203 1.71 14.58 4.69
C ALA A 203 1.27 15.03 6.09
N SER A 204 0.50 16.12 6.20
CA SER A 204 -0.09 16.60 7.46
C SER A 204 -1.00 15.59 8.13
N ASP A 205 -1.62 14.70 7.35
CA ASP A 205 -2.62 13.75 7.82
C ASP A 205 -2.01 12.37 8.09
N PHE A 206 -0.70 12.20 7.86
CA PHE A 206 0.00 10.92 8.03
C PHE A 206 -0.08 10.40 9.48
N ALA A 207 -0.17 11.30 10.47
CA ALA A 207 -0.36 10.92 11.87
C ALA A 207 -1.65 10.10 12.08
N GLN A 208 -2.66 10.25 11.22
CA GLN A 208 -3.90 9.47 11.28
C GLN A 208 -3.70 8.00 10.94
N PHE A 209 -2.70 7.66 10.11
CA PHE A 209 -2.32 6.28 9.86
C PHE A 209 -1.62 5.63 11.06
N LEU A 210 -1.11 6.43 12.00
CA LEU A 210 -0.42 5.95 13.21
C LEU A 210 -1.35 5.87 14.43
N LEU A 211 -2.24 6.85 14.58
CA LEU A 211 -3.13 6.98 15.75
C LEU A 211 -4.55 6.49 15.50
N GLY A 212 -5.04 6.56 14.25
CA GLY A 212 -6.44 6.32 13.90
C GLY A 212 -7.41 7.26 14.61
N GLN A 213 -7.06 8.54 14.78
CA GLN A 213 -8.07 9.49 15.24
C GLN A 213 -9.06 9.69 14.10
N GLU A 214 -10.18 8.98 14.18
CA GLU A 214 -11.33 9.23 13.33
C GLU A 214 -11.74 10.69 13.57
N GLY A 215 -11.47 11.55 12.59
CA GLY A 215 -12.09 12.87 12.55
C GLY A 215 -13.59 12.63 12.48
N VAL A 216 -14.29 12.81 13.60
CA VAL A 216 -15.75 12.82 13.61
C VAL A 216 -16.19 13.96 12.70
N VAL A 217 -16.78 13.62 11.56
CA VAL A 217 -17.45 14.56 10.66
C VAL A 217 -18.89 14.73 11.11
#